data_AF-A0AAW5Z0D5-F1
#
_entry.id   AF-A0AAW5Z0D5-F1
#
_cell.length_a   1.000
_cell.length_b   1.000
_cell.length_c   1.000
_cell.angle_alpha   90.00
_cell.angle_beta   90.00
_cell.angle_gamma   90.00
#
_symmetry.space_group_name_H-M   'P 1'
#
loop_
_entity.id
_entity.type
_entity.pdbx_description
1 polymer ?
#
loop_
_entity_poly.entity_id
_entity_poly.type
_entity_poly.pdbx_seq_one_letter_code
_entity_poly.pdbx_strand_id
1 'polypeptide(L)'
;MTRTFAIVHRPDEYSAKMANSIRQALLSCGFEEDEDHPHVVIVIGGDVTFIFAVHKYLDILNETVFIGIHSGTLGFYMDYKDSELGEFLTDVIPGQLPVEEYPLLQAETSQGTYYAVNLAQEEIIVL
;
A
#
# COMPACT_ATOMS: atom_id res chain seq x y z
N MET A 1 -18.23 -1.47 12.06
CA MET A 1 -17.69 -1.83 10.74
C MET A 1 -16.32 -2.42 10.99
N THR A 2 -16.12 -3.69 10.66
CA THR A 2 -14.78 -4.29 10.73
C THR A 2 -13.95 -3.74 9.59
N ARG A 3 -12.70 -3.37 9.86
CA ARG A 3 -11.78 -2.86 8.83
C ARG A 3 -10.89 -4.01 8.40
N THR A 4 -10.98 -4.36 7.12
CA THR A 4 -10.14 -5.39 6.52
C THR A 4 -8.81 -4.80 6.07
N PHE A 5 -7.74 -5.59 6.13
CA PHE A 5 -6.43 -5.17 5.66
C PHE A 5 -5.69 -6.29 4.92
N ALA A 6 -4.75 -5.89 4.06
CA ALA A 6 -3.73 -6.78 3.53
C ALA A 6 -2.35 -6.14 3.69
N ILE A 7 -1.30 -6.96 3.70
CA ILE A 7 0.09 -6.49 3.74
C ILE A 7 0.82 -6.98 2.50
N VAL A 8 1.38 -6.06 1.73
CA VAL A 8 2.30 -6.33 0.63
C VAL A 8 3.68 -5.86 1.07
N HIS A 9 4.72 -6.69 0.92
CA HIS A 9 6.05 -6.30 1.35
C HIS A 9 7.14 -6.76 0.38
N ARG A 10 8.28 -6.07 0.43
CA ARG A 10 9.48 -6.49 -0.30
C ARG A 10 9.93 -7.87 0.21
N PRO A 11 10.38 -8.80 -0.67
CA PRO A 11 10.70 -10.17 -0.28
C PRO A 11 12.08 -10.27 0.41
N ASP A 12 12.24 -9.57 1.53
CA ASP A 12 13.41 -9.59 2.38
C ASP A 12 13.03 -9.81 3.86
N GLU A 13 13.98 -10.30 4.65
CA GLU A 13 13.72 -10.65 6.06
C GLU A 13 13.31 -9.47 6.93
N TYR A 14 13.80 -8.27 6.63
CA TYR A 14 13.51 -7.08 7.42
C TYR A 14 12.05 -6.66 7.23
N SER A 15 11.62 -6.55 5.97
CA SER A 15 10.24 -6.21 5.61
C SER A 15 9.26 -7.28 6.10
N ALA A 16 9.62 -8.57 6.04
CA ALA A 16 8.80 -9.66 6.55
C ALA A 16 8.61 -9.63 8.08
N LYS A 17 9.67 -9.30 8.84
CA LYS A 17 9.57 -9.14 10.30
C LYS A 17 8.63 -7.99 10.67
N MET A 18 8.73 -6.87 9.95
CA MET A 18 7.84 -5.73 10.15
C MET A 18 6.40 -6.06 9.80
N ALA A 19 6.15 -6.71 8.66
CA ALA A 19 4.82 -7.19 8.26
C ALA A 19 4.16 -8.00 9.37
N ASN A 20 4.91 -8.92 10.00
CA ASN A 20 4.40 -9.71 11.12
C ASN A 20 4.06 -8.85 12.34
N SER A 21 4.91 -7.90 12.72
CA SER A 21 4.62 -6.99 13.85
C SER A 21 3.35 -6.17 13.61
N ILE A 22 3.20 -5.62 12.40
CA ILE A 22 2.02 -4.83 12.01
C ILE A 22 0.77 -5.68 12.02
N ARG A 23 0.83 -6.86 11.40
CA ARG A 23 -0.27 -7.83 11.37
C ARG A 23 -0.76 -8.13 12.79
N GLN A 24 0.15 -8.46 13.70
CA GLN A 24 -0.23 -8.76 15.09
C GLN A 24 -0.87 -7.55 15.79
N ALA A 25 -0.34 -6.34 15.58
CA ALA A 25 -0.92 -5.13 16.15
C ALA A 25 -2.35 -4.86 15.64
N LEU A 26 -2.57 -4.93 14.33
CA LEU A 26 -3.89 -4.70 13.72
C LEU A 26 -4.92 -5.76 14.15
N LEU A 27 -4.54 -7.04 14.14
CA LEU A 27 -5.39 -8.12 14.63
C LEU A 27 -5.78 -7.89 16.11
N SER A 28 -4.85 -7.42 16.95
CA SER A 28 -5.12 -7.11 18.35
C SER A 28 -6.09 -5.94 18.55
N CYS A 29 -6.20 -5.06 17.54
CA CYS A 29 -7.12 -3.92 17.52
C CYS A 29 -8.46 -4.23 16.85
N GLY A 30 -8.72 -5.49 16.47
CA GLY A 30 -9.99 -5.93 15.89
C GLY A 30 -10.11 -5.70 14.37
N PHE A 31 -8.99 -5.51 13.67
CA PHE A 31 -8.96 -5.59 12.22
C PHE A 31 -8.95 -7.06 11.77
N GLU A 32 -9.38 -7.31 10.53
CA GLU A 32 -9.39 -8.64 9.93
C GLU A 32 -8.48 -8.66 8.69
N GLU A 33 -7.69 -9.71 8.51
CA GLU A 33 -6.85 -9.85 7.31
C GLU A 33 -7.73 -10.39 6.17
N ASP A 34 -7.72 -9.68 5.04
CA ASP A 34 -8.43 -10.04 3.80
C ASP A 34 -7.51 -9.71 2.62
N GLU A 35 -6.95 -10.74 2.00
CA GLU A 35 -6.05 -10.58 0.85
C GLU A 35 -6.78 -10.35 -0.48
N ASP A 36 -8.10 -10.55 -0.52
CA ASP A 36 -8.89 -10.45 -1.74
C ASP A 36 -9.62 -9.09 -1.81
N HIS A 37 -10.19 -8.65 -0.69
CA HIS A 37 -10.96 -7.39 -0.59
C HIS A 37 -10.54 -6.52 0.62
N PRO A 38 -9.26 -6.09 0.69
CA PRO A 38 -8.80 -5.21 1.76
C PRO A 38 -9.34 -3.78 1.57
N HIS A 39 -9.87 -3.21 2.65
CA HIS A 39 -10.13 -1.76 2.70
C HIS A 39 -8.81 -0.98 2.81
N VAL A 40 -7.79 -1.55 3.48
CA VAL A 40 -6.47 -0.94 3.60
C VAL A 40 -5.36 -1.91 3.17
N VAL A 41 -4.52 -1.50 2.23
CA VAL A 41 -3.32 -2.23 1.83
C VAL A 41 -2.10 -1.52 2.40
N ILE A 42 -1.37 -2.21 3.26
CA ILE A 42 -0.14 -1.72 3.86
C ILE A 42 1.03 -2.23 3.03
N VAL A 43 1.81 -1.32 2.48
CA VAL A 43 2.94 -1.61 1.61
C VAL A 43 4.23 -1.38 2.39
N ILE A 44 5.04 -2.42 2.57
CA ILE A 44 6.33 -2.33 3.29
C ILE A 44 7.49 -2.50 2.32
N GLY A 45 8.23 -1.43 2.03
CA GLY A 45 9.33 -1.48 1.07
C GLY A 45 9.74 -0.12 0.53
N GLY A 46 9.58 0.06 -0.78
CA GLY A 46 9.78 1.33 -1.47
C GLY A 46 8.81 1.45 -2.65
N ASP A 47 8.98 2.45 -3.51
CA ASP A 47 8.00 2.77 -4.57
C ASP A 47 7.71 1.62 -5.52
N VAL A 48 8.73 0.80 -5.87
CA VAL A 48 8.52 -0.41 -6.69
C VAL A 48 7.57 -1.40 -6.01
N THR A 49 7.68 -1.57 -4.69
CA THR A 49 6.76 -2.42 -3.91
C THR A 49 5.36 -1.84 -3.86
N PHE A 50 5.25 -0.51 -3.82
CA PHE A 50 3.96 0.19 -3.85
C PHE A 50 3.25 0.01 -5.17
N ILE A 51 3.95 0.22 -6.28
CA ILE A 51 3.40 0.06 -7.62
C ILE A 51 2.98 -1.40 -7.85
N PHE A 52 3.76 -2.36 -7.35
CA PHE A 52 3.36 -3.76 -7.35
C PHE A 52 2.06 -4.00 -6.57
N ALA A 53 1.90 -3.38 -5.40
CA ALA A 53 0.67 -3.48 -4.62
C ALA A 53 -0.54 -2.88 -5.35
N VAL A 54 -0.38 -1.70 -5.96
CA VAL A 54 -1.43 -1.07 -6.79
C VAL A 54 -1.85 -1.98 -7.94
N HIS A 55 -0.89 -2.62 -8.60
CA HIS A 55 -1.20 -3.59 -9.65
C HIS A 55 -1.95 -4.82 -9.12
N LYS A 56 -1.55 -5.36 -7.96
CA LYS A 56 -2.23 -6.52 -7.34
C LYS A 56 -3.71 -6.25 -7.09
N TYR A 57 -4.08 -5.01 -6.77
CA TYR A 57 -5.43 -4.61 -6.39
C TYR A 57 -6.07 -3.64 -7.39
N LEU A 58 -5.64 -3.68 -8.65
CA LEU A 58 -6.06 -2.75 -9.70
C LEU A 58 -7.58 -2.74 -9.93
N ASP A 59 -8.24 -3.89 -9.76
CA ASP A 59 -9.68 -4.05 -9.98
C ASP A 59 -10.55 -3.46 -8.85
N ILE A 60 -9.96 -3.11 -7.70
CA ILE A 60 -10.68 -2.65 -6.50
C ILE A 60 -10.13 -1.32 -5.96
N LEU A 61 -9.40 -0.55 -6.76
CA LEU A 61 -8.77 0.71 -6.31
C LEU A 61 -9.75 1.74 -5.74
N ASN A 62 -11.02 1.69 -6.15
CA ASN A 62 -12.09 2.55 -5.63
C ASN A 62 -12.57 2.15 -4.22
N GLU A 63 -12.15 0.99 -3.71
CA GLU A 63 -12.57 0.43 -2.41
C GLU A 63 -11.38 0.27 -1.44
N THR A 64 -10.16 0.53 -1.91
CA THR A 64 -8.91 0.25 -1.20
C THR A 64 -8.06 1.50 -1.05
N VAL A 65 -7.59 1.75 0.18
CA VAL A 65 -6.59 2.77 0.50
C VAL A 65 -5.22 2.11 0.63
N PHE A 66 -4.19 2.71 0.07
CA PHE A 66 -2.81 2.23 0.16
C PHE A 66 -2.02 3.09 1.13
N ILE A 67 -1.21 2.47 1.97
CA ILE A 67 -0.33 3.15 2.92
C ILE A 67 1.07 2.58 2.79
N GLY A 68 2.05 3.44 2.48
CA GLY A 68 3.44 3.08 2.31
C GLY A 68 4.24 3.21 3.61
N ILE A 69 5.00 2.18 3.95
CA ILE A 69 5.98 2.17 5.04
C ILE A 69 7.33 1.84 4.44
N HIS A 70 8.25 2.80 4.46
CA HIS A 70 9.57 2.58 3.91
C HIS A 70 10.55 2.01 4.93
N SER A 71 11.31 1.00 4.50
CA SER A 71 12.36 0.32 5.28
C SER A 71 13.78 0.74 4.86
N GLY A 72 13.92 1.93 4.26
CA GLY A 72 15.14 2.40 3.61
C GLY A 72 15.13 3.88 3.26
N THR A 73 15.58 4.25 2.06
CA THR A 73 15.55 5.65 1.57
C THR A 73 14.11 6.16 1.41
N LEU A 74 13.93 7.48 1.54
CA LEU A 74 12.63 8.15 1.34
C LEU A 74 12.10 7.84 -0.07
N GLY A 75 10.93 7.21 -0.15
CA GLY A 75 10.21 6.93 -1.40
C GLY A 75 9.10 7.95 -1.62
N PHE A 76 8.70 8.16 -2.88
CA PHE A 76 7.66 9.12 -3.24
C PHE A 76 6.28 8.74 -2.71
N TYR A 77 5.95 7.44 -2.71
CA TYR A 77 4.66 6.92 -2.26
C TYR A 77 4.66 6.43 -0.81
N MET A 78 5.68 6.79 -0.03
CA MET A 78 5.91 6.23 1.29
C MET A 78 5.49 7.25 2.36
N ASP A 79 4.46 6.92 3.12
CA ASP A 79 3.86 7.79 4.13
C ASP A 79 4.64 7.78 5.46
N TYR A 80 5.16 6.61 5.84
CA TYR A 80 5.81 6.39 7.14
C TYR A 80 7.20 5.76 7.01
N LYS A 81 8.07 6.07 7.98
CA LYS A 81 9.29 5.30 8.27
C LYS A 81 8.99 4.09 9.12
N ASP A 82 9.89 3.12 9.05
CA ASP A 82 9.95 2.02 10.01
C ASP A 82 10.00 2.48 11.48
N SER A 83 10.67 3.60 11.77
CA SER A 83 10.71 4.22 13.10
C SER A 83 9.39 4.85 13.54
N GLU A 84 8.47 5.11 12.61
CA GLU A 84 7.21 5.83 12.83
C GLU A 84 6.03 4.87 12.96
N LEU A 85 6.28 3.57 13.18
CA LEU A 85 5.23 2.56 13.23
C LEU A 85 4.16 2.81 14.31
N GLY A 86 4.55 3.42 15.43
CA GLY A 86 3.60 3.80 16.48
C GLY A 86 2.63 4.91 16.04
N GLU A 87 3.12 5.86 15.24
CA GLU A 87 2.31 6.94 14.67
C GLU A 87 1.35 6.37 13.63
N PHE A 88 1.85 5.53 12.71
CA PHE A 88 1.03 4.78 11.75
C PHE A 88 -0.17 4.07 12.41
N LEU A 89 0.07 3.30 13.49
CA LEU A 89 -1.01 2.60 14.18
C LEU A 89 -2.00 3.59 14.81
N THR A 90 -1.51 4.70 15.35
CA THR A 90 -2.34 5.73 15.97
C THR A 90 -3.23 6.43 14.95
N ASP A 91 -2.81 6.53 13.69
CA ASP A 91 -3.59 7.18 12.63
C ASP A 91 -4.57 6.20 11.95
N VAL A 92 -4.16 4.95 11.71
CA VAL A 92 -4.97 3.91 11.05
C VAL A 92 -6.13 3.44 11.93
N ILE A 93 -5.92 3.27 13.23
CA ILE A 93 -6.93 2.70 14.14
C ILE A 93 -8.19 3.60 14.24
N PRO A 94 -8.09 4.93 14.35
CA PRO A 94 -9.25 5.83 14.27
C PRO A 94 -9.86 5.89 12.88
N GLY A 95 -9.06 5.67 11.83
CA GLY A 95 -9.49 5.69 10.41
C GLY A 95 -9.85 7.08 9.92
N GLN A 96 -9.11 8.09 10.40
CA GLN A 96 -9.24 9.49 10.00
C GLN A 96 -8.05 9.93 9.15
N LEU A 97 -7.43 8.98 8.44
CA LEU A 97 -6.32 9.29 7.56
C LEU A 97 -6.84 10.15 6.40
N PRO A 98 -6.21 11.30 6.12
CA PRO A 98 -6.46 12.01 4.88
C PRO A 98 -6.08 11.08 3.73
N VAL A 99 -7.00 10.89 2.79
CA VAL A 99 -6.75 10.12 1.57
C VAL A 99 -6.40 11.11 0.46
N GLU A 100 -5.24 10.91 -0.15
CA GLU A 100 -4.85 11.61 -1.36
C GLU A 100 -5.15 10.74 -2.59
N GLU A 101 -5.79 11.33 -3.60
CA GLU A 101 -6.07 10.65 -4.85
C GLU A 101 -5.00 10.99 -5.88
N TYR A 102 -4.40 9.96 -6.47
CA TYR A 102 -3.41 10.10 -7.55
C TYR A 102 -4.03 9.64 -8.88
N PRO A 103 -3.92 10.43 -9.97
CA PRO A 103 -4.46 10.03 -11.26
C PRO A 103 -3.67 8.86 -11.85
N LEU A 104 -4.40 7.92 -12.46
CA LEU A 104 -3.83 6.86 -13.28
C LEU A 104 -3.86 7.24 -14.75
N LEU A 105 -2.85 6.81 -15.50
CA LEU A 105 -2.86 6.86 -16.95
C LEU A 105 -3.48 5.57 -17.49
N GLN A 106 -4.52 5.67 -18.30
CA GLN A 106 -5.07 4.53 -19.04
C GLN A 106 -4.59 4.58 -20.49
N ALA A 107 -4.09 3.45 -21.00
CA ALA A 107 -3.69 3.29 -22.38
C ALA A 107 -4.49 2.15 -23.04
N GLU A 108 -5.21 2.48 -24.11
CA GLU A 108 -5.93 1.49 -24.91
C GLU A 108 -5.13 1.17 -26.18
N THR A 109 -4.91 -0.13 -26.40
CA THR A 109 -4.23 -0.63 -27.60
C THR A 109 -5.07 -1.72 -28.26
N SER A 110 -4.67 -2.16 -29.45
CA SER A 110 -5.28 -3.33 -30.09
C SER A 110 -5.08 -4.65 -29.32
N GLN A 111 -4.16 -4.68 -28.34
CA GLN A 111 -3.84 -5.85 -27.52
C GLN A 111 -4.57 -5.85 -26.17
N GLY A 112 -5.09 -4.71 -25.72
CA GLY A 112 -5.74 -4.58 -24.42
C GLY A 112 -5.70 -3.18 -23.84
N THR A 113 -6.25 -3.05 -22.64
CA THR A 113 -6.18 -1.84 -21.80
C THR A 113 -5.09 -2.03 -20.76
N TYR A 114 -4.27 -1.00 -20.57
CA TYR A 114 -3.17 -0.96 -19.63
C TYR A 114 -3.32 0.26 -18.73
N TYR A 115 -2.86 0.16 -17.49
CA TYR A 115 -2.92 1.26 -16.53
C TYR A 115 -1.51 1.65 -16.13
N ALA A 116 -1.25 2.91 -15.84
CA ALA A 116 0.08 3.36 -15.49
C ALA A 116 0.07 4.27 -14.27
N VAL A 117 1.07 4.10 -13.43
CA VAL A 117 1.35 4.92 -12.25
C VAL A 117 2.69 5.64 -12.50
N ASN A 118 2.74 6.94 -12.24
CA ASN A 118 3.91 7.76 -12.56
C ASN A 118 4.82 7.96 -11.35
N LEU A 119 6.06 7.48 -11.40
CA LEU A 119 7.07 7.92 -10.42
C LEU A 119 7.36 9.39 -10.68
N ALA A 120 7.32 10.24 -9.66
CA ALA A 120 7.49 11.69 -9.80
C ALA A 120 8.84 12.15 -10.40
N GLN A 121 9.74 11.21 -10.73
CA GLN A 121 10.93 11.44 -11.53
C GLN A 121 10.88 10.54 -12.78
N GLU A 122 10.36 11.10 -13.86
CA GLU A 122 10.61 10.76 -15.28
C GLU A 122 10.22 9.36 -15.83
N GLU A 123 9.79 8.40 -15.01
CA GLU A 123 9.41 7.06 -15.48
C GLU A 123 7.91 6.75 -15.30
N ILE A 124 7.22 6.56 -16.42
CA ILE A 124 5.87 6.01 -16.47
C ILE A 124 5.98 4.49 -16.37
N ILE A 125 5.45 3.90 -15.31
CA ILE A 125 5.37 2.44 -15.19
C ILE A 125 3.99 1.99 -15.67
N VAL A 126 3.98 1.26 -16.78
CA VAL A 126 2.79 0.62 -17.34
C VAL A 126 2.61 -0.74 -16.66
N LEU A 127 1.42 -0.93 -16.11
CA LEU A 127 0.88 -2.08 -15.39
C LEU A 127 -0.07 -2.87 -16.31
#